data_AF-W8NYL1-F1
#
_entry.id   AF-W8NYL1-F1
#
_cell.length_a   1.000
_cell.length_b   1.000
_cell.length_c   1.000
_cell.angle_alpha   90.00
_cell.angle_beta   90.00
_cell.angle_gamma   90.00
#
_symmetry.space_group_name_H-M   'P 1'
#
loop_
_entity.id
_entity.type
_entity.pdbx_description
1 polymer ?
#
loop_
_entity_poly.entity_id
_entity_poly.type
_entity_poly.pdbx_seq_one_letter_code
_entity_poly.pdbx_strand_id
1 'polypeptide(L)'
;DMDKAKKPKQKKGGCGNTQPTVRRKGLTLMGTWKAQKGDDEVEGQQNETKQITPRMAYDIFRRISTEDIKTMGLSNDYARPEWMIVTVLPVPPPPVRPSISVDGSGQGMQSEDDLTYKLSDIIRANGNFRKCEMDGSPQH
;
A
#
# COMPACT_ATOMS: atom_id res chain seq x y z
N ASP A 1 55.37 -10.41 6.08
CA ASP A 1 54.51 -9.27 6.46
C ASP A 1 53.55 -8.86 5.38
N MET A 2 52.26 -9.05 5.61
CA MET A 2 51.27 -7.96 5.72
C MET A 2 49.90 -8.62 5.80
N ASP A 3 49.55 -8.96 7.04
CA ASP A 3 48.26 -9.44 7.49
C ASP A 3 47.17 -8.44 7.05
N LYS A 4 46.35 -8.81 6.04
CA LYS A 4 45.16 -8.04 5.71
C LYS A 4 44.13 -8.30 6.81
N ALA A 5 44.22 -7.52 7.88
CA ALA A 5 43.24 -7.49 8.95
C ALA A 5 41.84 -7.37 8.34
N LYS A 6 41.06 -8.46 8.41
CA LYS A 6 39.64 -8.46 8.03
C LYS A 6 38.96 -7.43 8.93
N LYS A 7 38.59 -6.29 8.34
CA LYS A 7 37.76 -5.28 9.03
C LYS A 7 36.59 -6.01 9.70
N PRO A 8 36.32 -5.76 11.00
CA PRO A 8 35.22 -6.42 11.68
C PRO A 8 33.95 -6.18 10.88
N LYS A 9 33.25 -7.26 10.51
CA LYS A 9 31.94 -7.16 9.87
C LYS A 9 31.05 -6.40 10.83
N GLN A 10 30.81 -5.11 10.59
CA GLN A 10 29.77 -4.38 11.28
C GLN A 10 28.50 -5.20 11.14
N LYS A 11 27.97 -5.69 12.27
CA LYS A 11 26.65 -6.32 12.28
C LYS A 11 25.68 -5.23 11.88
N LYS A 12 25.24 -5.23 10.61
CA LYS A 12 24.08 -4.43 10.21
C LYS A 12 22.94 -4.85 11.14
N GLY A 13 22.36 -3.88 11.85
CA GLY A 13 21.21 -4.13 12.72
C GLY A 13 20.04 -4.73 11.94
N GLY A 14 19.19 -5.50 12.62
CA GLY A 14 18.00 -6.10 12.02
C GLY A 14 17.28 -7.03 12.99
N CYS A 15 16.00 -7.31 12.74
CA CYS A 15 15.16 -8.17 13.57
C CYS A 15 15.34 -9.68 13.31
N GLY A 16 16.08 -10.07 12.27
CA GLY A 16 16.30 -11.48 11.90
C GLY A 16 15.16 -12.15 11.12
N ASN A 17 14.03 -11.46 10.90
CA ASN A 17 12.90 -12.01 10.15
C ASN A 17 13.24 -12.20 8.66
N THR A 18 12.73 -13.29 8.08
CA THR A 18 12.86 -13.59 6.66
C THR A 18 12.07 -12.58 5.81
N GLN A 19 12.70 -12.12 4.73
CA GLN A 19 12.08 -11.19 3.80
C GLN A 19 11.32 -11.97 2.70
N PRO A 20 10.08 -11.58 2.36
CA PRO A 20 9.35 -12.22 1.27
C PRO A 20 9.96 -11.87 -0.08
N THR A 21 9.77 -12.77 -1.05
CA THR A 21 9.82 -12.39 -2.46
C THR A 21 8.47 -11.76 -2.85
N VAL A 22 8.47 -10.47 -3.16
CA VAL A 22 7.25 -9.74 -3.52
C VAL A 22 6.98 -9.84 -5.03
N ARG A 23 5.75 -10.19 -5.41
CA ARG A 23 5.26 -10.20 -6.79
C ARG A 23 3.92 -9.48 -6.90
N ARG A 24 3.72 -8.74 -8.00
CA ARG A 24 2.43 -8.11 -8.32
C ARG A 24 1.52 -9.10 -9.04
N LYS A 25 0.27 -9.21 -8.59
CA LYS A 25 -0.80 -9.97 -9.24
C LYS A 25 -2.02 -9.06 -9.43
N GLY A 26 -2.20 -8.53 -10.64
CA GLY A 26 -3.25 -7.52 -10.90
C GLY A 26 -3.03 -6.24 -10.10
N LEU A 27 -3.98 -5.93 -9.21
CA LEU A 27 -3.93 -4.79 -8.28
C LEU A 27 -3.42 -5.15 -6.87
N THR A 28 -3.04 -6.41 -6.62
CA THR A 28 -2.54 -6.86 -5.32
C THR A 28 -1.04 -7.19 -5.36
N LEU A 29 -0.42 -7.13 -4.18
CA LEU A 29 0.95 -7.58 -3.95
C LEU A 29 0.91 -8.88 -3.15
N MET A 30 1.66 -9.88 -3.61
CA MET A 30 1.81 -11.18 -2.95
C MET A 30 3.25 -11.33 -2.47
N GLY A 31 3.43 -11.60 -1.18
CA GLY A 31 4.73 -11.97 -0.61
C GLY A 31 4.81 -13.49 -0.48
N THR A 32 5.93 -14.07 -0.93
CA THR A 32 6.23 -15.50 -0.72
C THR A 32 7.45 -15.65 0.19
N TRP A 33 7.26 -16.29 1.34
CA TRP A 33 8.30 -16.65 2.30
C TRP A 33 8.73 -18.08 2.05
N LYS A 34 10.05 -18.30 1.94
CA LYS A 34 10.60 -19.65 1.80
C LYS A 34 10.66 -20.32 3.17
N ALA A 35 10.30 -21.60 3.22
CA ALA A 35 10.50 -22.41 4.42
C ALA A 35 11.99 -22.43 4.79
N GLN A 36 12.28 -22.24 6.08
CA GLN A 36 13.64 -22.21 6.57
C GLN A 36 14.09 -23.66 6.79
N LYS A 37 15.07 -24.15 6.01
CA LYS A 37 15.69 -25.46 6.25
C LYS A 37 16.45 -25.40 7.57
N GLY A 38 15.86 -25.92 8.66
CA GLY A 38 16.49 -25.91 9.98
C GLY A 38 15.65 -26.43 11.15
N ASP A 39 14.33 -26.58 11.00
CA ASP A 39 13.55 -27.40 11.94
C ASP A 39 13.49 -28.84 11.42
N ASP A 40 14.41 -29.67 11.92
CA ASP A 40 14.60 -31.09 11.58
C ASP A 40 13.46 -32.02 12.06
N GLU A 41 12.20 -31.55 12.12
CA GLU A 41 11.06 -32.40 12.52
C GLU A 41 9.79 -32.25 11.67
N VAL A 42 9.77 -31.44 10.61
CA VAL A 42 8.59 -31.38 9.72
C VAL A 42 8.99 -31.45 8.25
N GLU A 43 9.03 -32.68 7.72
CA GLU A 43 8.98 -32.92 6.28
C GLU A 43 7.75 -32.19 5.68
N GLY A 44 8.00 -31.15 4.87
CA GLY A 44 6.97 -30.54 4.03
C GLY A 44 6.53 -29.11 4.36
N GLN A 45 7.34 -28.28 5.03
CA GLN A 45 7.03 -26.84 5.08
C GLN A 45 6.99 -26.24 3.66
N GLN A 46 5.78 -26.01 3.16
CA GLN A 46 5.53 -25.36 1.88
C GLN A 46 5.79 -23.86 2.00
N ASN A 47 6.18 -23.24 0.88
CA ASN A 47 6.37 -21.79 0.84
C ASN A 47 5.06 -21.09 1.21
N GLU A 48 5.10 -20.23 2.21
CA GLU A 48 3.95 -19.45 2.60
C GLU A 48 3.78 -18.27 1.64
N THR A 49 2.61 -18.16 1.01
CA THR A 49 2.28 -17.01 0.16
C THR A 49 1.11 -16.26 0.74
N LYS A 50 1.32 -14.99 1.10
CA LYS A 50 0.31 -14.10 1.69
C LYS A 50 0.19 -12.81 0.90
N GLN A 51 -1.01 -12.24 0.87
CA GLN A 51 -1.21 -10.90 0.31
C GLN A 51 -0.59 -9.86 1.25
N ILE A 52 0.14 -8.90 0.68
CA ILE A 52 0.60 -7.71 1.38
C ILE A 52 -0.50 -6.67 1.25
N THR A 53 -1.23 -6.42 2.33
CA THR A 53 -2.31 -5.43 2.33
C THR A 53 -1.74 -4.00 2.35
N PRO A 54 -2.49 -3.01 1.85
CA PRO A 54 -2.08 -1.60 1.95
C PRO A 54 -1.83 -1.19 3.41
N ARG A 55 -2.61 -1.71 4.36
CA ARG A 55 -2.41 -1.43 5.79
C ARG A 55 -1.07 -1.93 6.30
N MET A 56 -0.68 -3.16 5.95
CA MET A 56 0.63 -3.71 6.32
C MET A 56 1.77 -2.87 5.75
N ALA A 57 1.69 -2.50 4.47
CA ALA A 57 2.70 -1.67 3.83
C ALA A 57 2.80 -0.29 4.50
N TYR A 58 1.67 0.35 4.83
CA TYR A 58 1.62 1.63 5.53
C TYR A 58 2.31 1.56 6.90
N ASP A 59 2.01 0.53 7.68
CA ASP A 59 2.58 0.33 9.01
C ASP A 59 4.08 0.03 9.01
N ILE A 60 4.60 -0.51 7.90
CA ILE A 60 6.05 -0.70 7.67
C ILE A 60 6.68 0.62 7.21
N PHE A 61 6.11 1.28 6.20
CA PHE A 61 6.64 2.51 5.61
C PHE A 61 6.78 3.65 6.62
N ARG A 62 5.81 3.83 7.51
CA ARG A 62 5.88 4.85 8.56
C ARG A 62 7.02 4.66 9.57
N ARG A 63 7.57 3.43 9.67
CA ARG A 63 8.66 3.09 10.62
C ARG A 63 10.04 3.28 9.99
N ILE A 64 10.12 3.54 8.69
CA ILE A 64 11.39 3.80 8.01
C ILE A 64 11.97 5.10 8.55
N SER A 65 13.27 5.08 8.91
CA SER A 65 13.95 6.25 9.45
C SER A 65 14.13 7.34 8.39
N THR A 66 14.29 8.60 8.81
CA THR A 66 14.52 9.71 7.88
C THR A 66 15.83 9.58 7.11
N GLU A 67 16.86 8.98 7.74
CA GLU A 67 18.14 8.66 7.09
C GLU A 67 17.97 7.61 5.98
N ASP A 68 17.19 6.55 6.24
CA ASP A 68 16.88 5.53 5.24
C ASP A 68 16.02 6.11 4.10
N ILE A 69 15.04 6.98 4.40
CA ILE A 69 14.23 7.68 3.39
C ILE A 69 15.13 8.47 2.43
N LYS A 70 16.07 9.24 2.98
CA LYS A 70 17.03 10.01 2.17
C LYS A 70 17.95 9.09 1.36
N THR A 71 18.41 7.99 1.95
CA THR A 71 19.27 6.99 1.29
C THR A 71 18.55 6.31 0.12
N MET A 72 17.23 6.09 0.22
CA MET A 72 16.40 5.60 -0.87
C MET A 72 16.14 6.64 -1.98
N GLY A 73 16.60 7.88 -1.83
CA GLY A 73 16.40 8.97 -2.80
C GLY A 73 15.04 9.67 -2.67
N LEU A 74 14.37 9.53 -1.53
CA LEU A 74 13.09 10.18 -1.24
C LEU A 74 13.26 11.40 -0.31
N SER A 75 12.21 12.20 -0.18
CA SER A 75 12.20 13.40 0.68
C SER A 75 11.30 13.19 1.90
N ASN A 76 11.82 13.50 3.08
CA ASN A 76 11.03 13.48 4.31
C ASN A 76 9.91 14.55 4.34
N ASP A 77 10.09 15.65 3.60
CA ASP A 77 9.17 16.80 3.69
C ASP A 77 8.14 16.80 2.56
N TYR A 78 8.44 16.14 1.44
CA TYR A 78 7.60 16.19 0.23
C TYR A 78 7.18 14.82 -0.30
N ALA A 79 7.88 13.73 0.05
CA ALA A 79 7.70 12.43 -0.61
C ALA A 79 7.96 11.25 0.34
N ARG A 80 7.30 11.25 1.50
CA ARG A 80 7.42 10.14 2.44
C ARG A 80 6.79 8.85 1.90
N PRO A 81 7.41 7.67 2.09
CA PRO A 81 6.92 6.43 1.50
C PRO A 81 5.48 6.07 1.88
N GLU A 82 5.07 6.33 3.12
CA GLU A 82 3.71 6.04 3.59
C GLU A 82 2.64 6.86 2.88
N TRP A 83 2.99 7.99 2.26
CA TRP A 83 2.05 8.82 1.49
C TRP A 83 1.71 8.23 0.12
N MET A 84 2.46 7.22 -0.34
CA MET A 84 2.09 6.46 -1.53
C MET A 84 0.82 5.61 -1.31
N ILE A 85 0.38 5.45 -0.06
CA ILE A 85 -0.82 4.69 0.30
C ILE A 85 -1.95 5.67 0.62
N VAL A 86 -2.99 5.65 -0.21
CA VAL A 86 -4.14 6.56 -0.10
C VAL A 86 -4.99 6.18 1.12
N THR A 87 -4.94 7.00 2.17
CA THR A 87 -5.80 6.89 3.36
C THR A 87 -6.93 7.93 3.34
N VAL A 88 -6.67 9.07 2.72
CA VAL A 88 -7.64 10.15 2.47
C VAL A 88 -7.57 10.50 0.99
N LEU A 89 -8.69 10.35 0.30
CA LEU A 89 -8.80 10.70 -1.11
C LEU A 89 -9.32 12.16 -1.23
N PRO A 90 -8.53 13.10 -1.74
CA PRO A 90 -9.00 14.48 -1.94
C PRO A 90 -10.11 14.52 -2.99
N VAL A 91 -11.15 15.31 -2.72
CA VAL A 91 -12.24 15.54 -3.66
C VAL A 91 -12.01 16.88 -4.36
N PRO A 92 -11.86 16.92 -5.69
CA PRO A 92 -11.62 18.16 -6.42
C PRO A 92 -12.86 19.08 -6.41
N PRO A 93 -12.67 20.42 -6.44
CA PRO A 93 -13.76 21.38 -6.46
C PRO A 93 -14.47 21.41 -7.83
N PRO A 94 -15.70 21.97 -7.92
CA PRO A 94 -16.51 21.99 -9.15
C PRO A 94 -15.80 22.49 -10.43
N PRO A 95 -14.89 23.49 -10.39
CA PRO A 95 -14.17 23.90 -11.60
C PRO A 95 -13.31 22.80 -12.24
N VAL A 96 -12.88 21.81 -11.45
CA VAL A 96 -12.09 20.66 -11.91
C VAL A 96 -13.00 19.47 -12.29
N ARG A 97 -14.29 19.54 -11.96
CA ARG A 97 -15.32 18.54 -12.29
C ARG A 97 -16.60 19.23 -12.82
N PRO A 98 -16.51 19.97 -13.94
CA PRO A 98 -17.61 20.83 -14.40
C PRO A 98 -18.80 20.02 -14.91
N SER A 99 -20.01 20.36 -14.48
CA SER A 99 -21.24 19.81 -15.06
C SER A 99 -21.60 20.53 -16.37
N ILE A 100 -22.23 19.80 -17.30
CA ILE A 100 -22.75 20.35 -18.55
C ILE A 100 -24.29 20.36 -18.51
N SER A 101 -24.91 21.47 -18.89
CA SER A 101 -26.35 21.52 -19.18
C SER A 101 -26.59 21.14 -20.64
N VAL A 102 -27.41 20.13 -20.89
CA VAL A 102 -27.64 19.57 -22.24
C VAL A 102 -28.23 20.59 -23.23
N ASP A 103 -28.92 21.62 -22.74
CA ASP A 103 -29.62 22.64 -23.53
C ASP A 103 -29.00 24.04 -23.42
N GLY A 104 -27.91 24.21 -22.67
CA GLY A 104 -27.26 25.50 -22.46
C GLY A 104 -28.10 26.56 -21.72
N SER A 105 -29.34 26.22 -21.33
CA SER A 105 -30.31 27.15 -20.73
C SER A 105 -30.20 27.23 -19.21
N GLY A 106 -29.42 26.32 -18.60
CA GLY A 106 -29.35 26.15 -17.14
C GLY A 106 -30.62 25.60 -16.49
N GLN A 107 -31.71 25.40 -17.26
CA GLN A 107 -33.00 24.89 -16.80
C GLN A 107 -33.27 23.43 -17.22
N GLY A 108 -32.42 22.84 -18.07
CA GLY A 108 -32.52 21.45 -18.49
C GLY A 108 -31.79 20.44 -17.60
N MET A 109 -31.86 19.16 -17.99
CA MET A 109 -31.12 18.06 -17.34
C MET A 109 -29.61 18.33 -17.37
N GLN A 110 -28.99 18.32 -16.20
CA GLN A 110 -27.55 18.49 -16.05
C GLN A 110 -26.89 17.11 -16.13
N SER A 111 -25.88 16.97 -17.00
CA SER A 111 -24.98 15.83 -16.99
C SER A 111 -23.75 16.20 -16.17
N GLU A 112 -23.44 15.39 -15.16
CA GLU A 112 -22.27 15.60 -14.31
C GLU A 112 -20.98 15.18 -15.04
N ASP A 113 -19.84 15.65 -14.53
CA ASP A 113 -18.52 15.23 -15.01
C ASP A 113 -18.23 13.75 -14.67
N ASP A 114 -17.44 13.07 -15.50
CA ASP A 114 -17.03 11.67 -15.28
C ASP A 114 -16.32 11.45 -13.95
N LEU A 115 -15.52 12.44 -13.48
CA LEU A 115 -14.90 12.37 -12.15
C LEU A 115 -15.96 12.34 -11.06
N THR A 116 -17.05 13.11 -11.20
CA THR A 116 -18.16 13.13 -10.22
C THR A 116 -18.84 11.77 -10.17
N TYR A 117 -19.07 11.11 -11.31
CA TYR A 117 -19.62 9.76 -11.34
C TYR A 117 -18.69 8.75 -10.68
N LYS A 118 -17.39 8.76 -10.98
CA LYS A 118 -16.43 7.83 -10.36
C LYS A 118 -16.21 8.07 -8.87
N LEU A 119 -16.23 9.32 -8.43
CA LEU A 119 -16.21 9.65 -6.99
C LEU A 119 -17.45 9.11 -6.28
N SER A 120 -18.62 9.18 -6.94
CA SER A 120 -19.86 8.62 -6.41
C SER A 120 -19.77 7.10 -6.26
N ASP A 121 -19.21 6.39 -7.23
CA ASP A 121 -18.97 4.94 -7.16
C ASP A 121 -18.04 4.58 -5.98
N ILE A 122 -16.95 5.33 -5.81
CA ILE A 122 -15.99 5.14 -4.70
C ILE A 122 -16.68 5.33 -3.34
N ILE A 123 -17.46 6.40 -3.18
CA ILE A 123 -18.18 6.69 -1.93
C ILE A 123 -19.17 5.59 -1.59
N ARG A 124 -19.92 5.08 -2.59
CA ARG A 124 -20.87 3.98 -2.40
C ARG A 124 -20.16 2.70 -1.97
N ALA A 125 -19.06 2.33 -2.63
CA ALA A 125 -18.28 1.15 -2.27
C ALA A 125 -17.71 1.25 -0.85
N ASN A 126 -17.15 2.41 -0.47
CA ASN A 126 -16.62 2.66 0.87
C ASN A 126 -17.72 2.63 1.94
N GLY A 127 -18.90 3.20 1.65
CA GLY A 127 -20.05 3.17 2.54
C GLY A 127 -20.56 1.76 2.80
N ASN A 128 -20.62 0.92 1.75
CA ASN A 128 -21.00 -0.49 1.88
C ASN A 128 -19.96 -1.28 2.69
N PHE A 129 -18.66 -1.07 2.42
CA PHE A 129 -17.59 -1.71 3.16
C PHE A 129 -17.66 -1.40 4.67
N ARG A 130 -17.84 -0.12 5.03
CA ARG A 130 -17.98 0.30 6.44
C ARG A 130 -19.17 -0.35 7.14
N LYS A 131 -20.30 -0.51 6.45
CA LYS A 131 -21.46 -1.21 7.00
C LYS A 131 -21.14 -2.68 7.26
N CYS A 132 -20.54 -3.37 6.29
CA CYS A 132 -20.14 -4.76 6.44
C CYS A 132 -19.17 -4.98 7.61
N GLU A 133 -18.22 -4.05 7.82
CA GLU A 133 -17.31 -4.08 8.98
C GLU A 133 -18.07 -3.89 10.31
N MET A 134 -19.01 -2.93 10.37
CA MET A 134 -19.82 -2.68 11.57
C MET A 134 -20.74 -3.85 11.92
N ASP A 135 -21.31 -4.50 10.91
CA ASP A 135 -22.23 -5.63 11.06
C ASP A 135 -21.49 -6.95 11.39
N GLY A 136 -20.14 -6.94 11.40
CA GLY A 136 -19.33 -8.13 11.69
C GLY A 136 -19.39 -9.20 10.61
N SER A 137 -19.55 -8.78 9.34
CA SER A 137 -19.60 -9.72 8.21
C SER A 137 -18.37 -10.63 8.19
N PRO A 138 -18.51 -11.93 7.87
CA PRO A 138 -17.41 -12.88 7.94
C PRO A 138 -16.24 -12.49 7.03
N GLN A 139 -15.02 -12.62 7.55
CA GLN A 139 -13.79 -12.48 6.78
C GLN A 139 -13.59 -13.78 5.98
N HIS A 140 -13.66 -13.70 4.64
CA HIS A 140 -13.44 -14.82 3.73
C HIS A 140 -12.00 -14.85 3.19
#